data_AF-A0A933TGA0-F1
#
_entry.id   AF-A0A933TGA0-F1
#
_cell.length_a   1.000
_cell.length_b   1.000
_cell.length_c   1.000
_cell.angle_alpha   90.00
_cell.angle_beta   90.00
_cell.angle_gamma   90.00
#
_symmetry.space_group_name_H-M   'P 1'
#
loop_
_entity.id
_entity.type
_entity.pdbx_description
1 polymer ?
#
loop_
_entity_poly.entity_id
_entity_poly.type
_entity_poly.pdbx_seq_one_letter_code
_entity_poly.pdbx_strand_id
1 'polypeptide(L)'
;MGPLLPPLAACLLSAALAAGPAVAPVEPAPAALSPVAAQRLESAEAMLQETPSGRLLLAETSGLPRRESDGLAGDALARFVRGPRPALVLGPRRLRGSSDADLALALARELSRAAADLPMAMPEGDMAACQDELEFAVERSGLDDEFARLLRAAYAEAARRDETARAAHRRAAALLPAGEGLDLPPAALPRGELERAGQFLLLFARDPDEFYWSVEKGVPRPADAVRLGELEDFMDRYGPDFGSARLGPSGRYARLGGRRYDPALLRAARRLVESGGAARLREALGPFDTVGADALRVKVNDWVRAAP
;
A
#
# COMPACT_ATOMS: atom_id res chain seq x y z
N MET A 1 30.60 -69.57 -21.73
CA MET A 1 30.50 -68.13 -22.07
C MET A 1 29.05 -67.72 -21.88
N GLY A 2 28.72 -67.23 -20.70
CA GLY A 2 27.39 -66.75 -20.35
C GLY A 2 27.57 -65.49 -19.50
N PRO A 3 26.88 -64.38 -19.80
CA PRO A 3 27.04 -63.15 -19.05
C PRO A 3 26.32 -63.25 -17.70
N LEU A 4 27.08 -63.01 -16.63
CA LEU A 4 26.56 -62.66 -15.32
C LEU A 4 26.21 -61.16 -15.32
N LEU A 5 24.92 -60.84 -15.27
CA LEU A 5 24.42 -59.53 -14.83
C LEU A 5 23.58 -59.75 -13.57
N PRO A 6 23.91 -59.12 -12.42
CA PRO A 6 22.99 -59.03 -11.30
C PRO A 6 21.97 -57.89 -11.51
N PRO A 7 20.78 -57.98 -10.89
CA PRO A 7 19.70 -57.01 -11.06
C PRO A 7 19.96 -55.75 -10.22
N LEU A 8 20.26 -54.63 -10.88
CA LEU A 8 20.10 -53.29 -10.29
C LEU A 8 18.66 -52.83 -10.52
N ALA A 9 17.74 -53.36 -9.72
CA ALA A 9 16.35 -52.92 -9.71
C ALA A 9 15.79 -53.00 -8.29
N ALA A 10 16.24 -52.08 -7.43
CA ALA A 10 15.51 -51.73 -6.21
C ALA A 10 16.04 -50.41 -5.66
N CYS A 11 15.13 -49.59 -5.12
CA CYS A 11 15.41 -48.40 -4.30
C CYS A 11 15.70 -47.07 -5.01
N LEU A 12 14.83 -46.63 -5.93
CA LEU A 12 14.60 -45.19 -6.16
C LEU A 12 13.13 -44.91 -6.53
N LEU A 13 12.18 -45.32 -5.68
CA LEU A 13 10.77 -44.91 -5.81
C LEU A 13 10.10 -44.95 -4.44
N SER A 14 10.31 -43.92 -3.63
CA SER A 14 9.44 -43.53 -2.50
C SER A 14 9.93 -42.23 -1.85
N ALA A 15 9.73 -41.09 -2.53
CA ALA A 15 9.82 -39.76 -1.91
C ALA A 15 9.07 -38.67 -2.72
N ALA A 16 7.96 -39.02 -3.38
CA ALA A 16 7.22 -38.06 -4.22
C ALA A 16 5.70 -38.06 -3.98
N LEU A 17 5.24 -38.44 -2.78
CA LEU A 17 3.83 -38.43 -2.40
C LEU A 17 3.67 -37.94 -0.95
N ALA A 18 4.01 -36.67 -0.70
CA ALA A 18 3.60 -35.97 0.52
C ALA A 18 3.49 -34.44 0.35
N ALA A 19 3.40 -33.93 -0.89
CA ALA A 19 3.05 -32.54 -1.13
C ALA A 19 1.58 -32.49 -1.59
N GLY A 20 0.66 -32.72 -0.65
CA GLY A 20 -0.71 -32.25 -0.83
C GLY A 20 -0.68 -30.72 -1.02
N PRO A 21 -1.62 -30.12 -1.76
CA PRO A 21 -1.73 -28.67 -1.80
C PRO A 21 -1.81 -28.18 -0.35
N ALA A 22 -0.88 -27.30 0.04
CA ALA A 22 -0.98 -26.63 1.32
C ALA A 22 -2.35 -25.96 1.34
N VAL A 23 -3.27 -26.52 2.13
CA VAL A 23 -4.55 -25.88 2.42
C VAL A 23 -4.16 -24.59 3.09
N ALA A 24 -4.25 -23.48 2.36
CA ALA A 24 -4.05 -22.16 2.93
C ALA A 24 -4.95 -22.10 4.17
N PRO A 25 -4.42 -21.72 5.35
CA PRO A 25 -5.23 -21.62 6.55
C PRO A 25 -6.44 -20.76 6.21
N VAL A 26 -7.64 -21.33 6.37
CA VAL A 26 -8.89 -20.62 6.14
C VAL A 26 -8.89 -19.48 7.14
N GLU A 27 -8.69 -18.25 6.67
CA GLU A 27 -8.78 -17.07 7.53
C GLU A 27 -10.16 -17.09 8.20
N PRO A 28 -10.24 -16.94 9.54
CA PRO A 28 -11.52 -16.88 10.21
C PRO A 28 -12.34 -15.72 9.65
N ALA A 29 -13.63 -15.98 9.40
CA ALA A 29 -14.54 -14.97 8.88
C ALA A 29 -14.56 -13.75 9.82
N PRO A 30 -14.56 -12.50 9.28
CA PRO A 30 -14.61 -11.31 10.10
C PRO A 30 -15.83 -11.32 11.03
N ALA A 31 -15.60 -11.07 12.32
CA ALA A 31 -16.61 -11.05 13.37
C ALA A 31 -17.13 -9.63 13.62
N ALA A 32 -18.21 -9.51 14.41
CA ALA A 32 -18.63 -8.23 14.97
C ALA A 32 -17.55 -7.68 15.92
N LEU A 33 -17.54 -6.36 16.12
CA LEU A 33 -16.58 -5.71 17.00
C LEU A 33 -16.78 -6.12 18.46
N SER A 34 -15.69 -6.51 19.13
CA SER A 34 -15.63 -6.57 20.57
C SER A 34 -15.87 -5.18 21.20
N PRO A 35 -16.36 -5.09 22.45
CA PRO A 35 -16.56 -3.80 23.12
C PRO A 35 -15.29 -2.94 23.19
N VAL A 36 -14.13 -3.58 23.36
CA VAL A 36 -12.84 -2.90 23.40
C VAL A 36 -12.50 -2.29 22.03
N ALA A 37 -12.61 -3.07 20.95
CA ALA A 37 -12.33 -2.51 19.62
C ALA A 37 -13.35 -1.47 19.19
N ALA A 38 -14.62 -1.62 19.57
CA ALA A 38 -15.65 -0.61 19.33
C ALA A 38 -15.29 0.71 20.02
N GLN A 39 -14.89 0.68 21.29
CA GLN A 39 -14.47 1.88 22.02
C GLN A 39 -13.21 2.52 21.42
N ARG A 40 -12.20 1.72 21.06
CA ARG A 40 -10.97 2.21 20.43
C ARG A 40 -11.25 2.83 19.06
N LEU A 41 -12.12 2.20 18.27
CA LEU A 41 -12.56 2.73 16.98
C LEU A 41 -13.29 4.06 17.17
N GLU A 42 -14.24 4.15 18.11
CA GLU A 42 -14.97 5.38 18.41
C GLU A 42 -14.02 6.53 18.81
N SER A 43 -13.04 6.25 19.67
CA SER A 43 -11.99 7.21 20.06
C SER A 43 -11.22 7.72 18.83
N ALA A 44 -10.79 6.81 17.97
CA ALA A 44 -10.02 7.18 16.79
C ALA A 44 -10.88 7.90 15.72
N GLU A 45 -12.13 7.49 15.50
CA GLU A 45 -13.07 8.20 14.61
C GLU A 45 -13.39 9.61 15.14
N ALA A 46 -13.47 9.80 16.46
CA ALA A 46 -13.60 11.12 17.06
C ALA A 46 -12.39 12.02 16.73
N MET A 47 -11.17 11.48 16.76
CA MET A 47 -9.97 12.21 16.33
C MET A 47 -10.04 12.61 14.84
N LEU A 48 -10.52 11.72 13.97
CA LEU A 48 -10.71 12.04 12.55
C LEU A 48 -11.74 13.17 12.37
N GLN A 49 -12.83 13.14 13.13
CA GLN A 49 -13.92 14.11 13.04
C GLN A 49 -13.50 15.56 13.34
N GLU A 50 -12.41 15.75 14.09
CA GLU A 50 -11.88 17.08 14.40
C GLU A 50 -11.20 17.75 13.19
N THR A 51 -10.70 16.97 12.24
CA THR A 51 -9.99 17.46 11.04
C THR A 51 -10.92 17.57 9.82
N PRO A 52 -10.74 18.56 8.93
CA PRO A 52 -11.46 18.61 7.65
C PRO A 52 -11.32 17.33 6.81
N SER A 53 -10.08 16.85 6.63
CA SER A 53 -9.77 15.61 5.90
C SER A 53 -10.46 14.39 6.51
N GLY A 54 -10.34 14.19 7.81
CA GLY A 54 -10.96 13.05 8.51
C GLY A 54 -12.49 13.06 8.44
N ARG A 55 -13.13 14.23 8.51
CA ARG A 55 -14.60 14.34 8.31
C ARG A 55 -15.04 13.90 6.91
N LEU A 56 -14.28 14.29 5.89
CA LEU A 56 -14.59 13.90 4.51
C LEU A 56 -14.52 12.37 4.37
N LEU A 57 -13.43 11.76 4.83
CA LEU A 57 -13.24 10.31 4.79
C LEU A 57 -14.35 9.55 5.54
N LEU A 58 -14.73 10.02 6.73
CA LEU A 58 -15.83 9.41 7.50
C LEU A 58 -17.18 9.54 6.79
N ALA A 59 -17.45 10.68 6.14
CA ALA A 59 -18.69 10.88 5.39
C ALA A 59 -18.76 9.94 4.17
N GLU A 60 -17.70 9.86 3.38
CA GLU A 60 -17.60 9.04 2.18
C GLU A 60 -17.68 7.53 2.49
N THR A 61 -17.25 7.14 3.69
CA THR A 61 -17.20 5.74 4.12
C THR A 61 -18.24 5.37 5.19
N SER A 62 -19.24 6.22 5.41
CA SER A 62 -20.26 6.04 6.47
C SER A 62 -21.04 4.73 6.36
N GLY A 63 -21.22 4.20 5.15
CA GLY A 63 -21.91 2.93 4.89
C GLY A 63 -21.04 1.67 4.99
N LEU A 64 -19.72 1.82 5.18
CA LEU A 64 -18.79 0.69 5.18
C LEU A 64 -18.93 -0.10 6.51
N PRO A 65 -19.14 -1.43 6.50
CA PRO A 65 -19.20 -2.22 7.74
C PRO A 65 -17.86 -2.30 8.46
N ARG A 66 -17.89 -2.36 9.80
CA ARG A 66 -16.71 -2.46 10.68
C ARG A 66 -16.70 -3.84 11.32
N ARG A 67 -15.57 -4.55 11.24
CA ARG A 67 -15.43 -5.94 11.68
C ARG A 67 -14.11 -6.17 12.38
N GLU A 68 -14.00 -7.23 13.17
CA GLU A 68 -12.73 -7.75 13.66
C GLU A 68 -12.29 -8.97 12.89
N SER A 69 -10.99 -9.16 12.72
CA SER A 69 -10.44 -10.46 12.32
C SER A 69 -9.12 -10.71 13.02
N ASP A 70 -9.05 -11.83 13.75
CA ASP A 70 -7.79 -12.35 14.30
C ASP A 70 -6.82 -12.82 13.21
N GLY A 71 -7.35 -13.09 12.01
CA GLY A 71 -6.60 -13.57 10.85
C GLY A 71 -6.18 -12.46 9.90
N LEU A 72 -6.29 -11.18 10.27
CA LEU A 72 -5.87 -10.09 9.39
C LEU A 72 -4.41 -10.31 8.94
N ALA A 73 -4.22 -10.62 7.65
CA ALA A 73 -2.91 -10.92 7.10
C ALA A 73 -1.97 -9.69 7.21
N GLY A 74 -0.94 -9.81 8.05
CA GLY A 74 0.04 -8.74 8.29
C GLY A 74 -0.23 -7.98 9.60
N ASP A 75 0.82 -7.33 10.13
CA ASP A 75 0.81 -6.61 11.42
C ASP A 75 -0.04 -5.32 11.44
N ALA A 76 -1.09 -5.21 10.61
CA ALA A 76 -1.89 -4.00 10.44
C ALA A 76 -2.89 -3.79 11.60
N LEU A 77 -3.17 -2.51 11.93
CA LEU A 77 -4.20 -2.15 12.92
C LEU A 77 -5.61 -2.17 12.34
N ALA A 78 -5.74 -1.62 11.14
CA ALA A 78 -6.93 -1.63 10.32
C ALA A 78 -6.54 -2.01 8.89
N ARG A 79 -7.48 -2.59 8.15
CA ARG A 79 -7.35 -2.81 6.72
C ARG A 79 -8.71 -2.71 6.04
N PHE A 80 -8.78 -1.97 4.96
CA PHE A 80 -9.89 -2.08 4.02
C PHE A 80 -9.77 -3.39 3.24
N VAL A 81 -10.78 -4.25 3.39
CA VAL A 81 -10.89 -5.49 2.62
C VAL A 81 -11.91 -5.29 1.52
N ARG A 82 -11.43 -5.27 0.28
CA ARG A 82 -12.27 -5.20 -0.91
C ARG A 82 -12.94 -6.54 -1.19
N GLY A 83 -14.12 -6.51 -1.81
CA GLY A 83 -14.75 -7.69 -2.37
C GLY A 83 -16.26 -7.52 -2.50
N PRO A 84 -17.01 -8.63 -2.66
CA PRO A 84 -18.47 -8.59 -2.70
C PRO A 84 -19.13 -8.06 -1.42
N ARG A 85 -18.38 -8.06 -0.32
CA ARG A 85 -18.78 -7.51 0.98
C ARG A 85 -17.63 -6.66 1.53
N PRO A 86 -17.44 -5.44 1.00
CA PRO A 86 -16.36 -4.58 1.45
C PRO A 86 -16.54 -4.28 2.94
N ALA A 87 -15.43 -4.25 3.68
CA ALA A 87 -15.46 -3.93 5.10
C ALA A 87 -14.13 -3.33 5.55
N LEU A 88 -14.19 -2.53 6.61
CA LEU A 88 -13.02 -2.16 7.38
C LEU A 88 -12.82 -3.21 8.47
N VAL A 89 -11.68 -3.90 8.42
CA VAL A 89 -11.34 -4.99 9.34
C VAL A 89 -10.25 -4.52 10.30
N LEU A 90 -10.53 -4.64 11.60
CA LEU A 90 -9.63 -4.29 12.69
C LEU A 90 -8.90 -5.54 13.21
N GLY A 91 -7.62 -5.39 13.54
CA GLY A 91 -6.77 -6.43 14.08
C GLY A 91 -6.72 -6.39 15.62
N PRO A 92 -7.55 -7.15 16.36
CA PRO A 92 -7.71 -7.00 17.81
C PRO A 92 -6.42 -7.24 18.60
N ARG A 93 -5.51 -8.08 18.10
CA ARG A 93 -4.20 -8.32 18.74
C ARG A 93 -3.31 -7.08 18.71
N ARG A 94 -3.29 -6.37 17.58
CA ARG A 94 -2.46 -5.16 17.40
C ARG A 94 -3.07 -3.97 18.12
N LEU A 95 -4.40 -3.87 18.15
CA LEU A 95 -5.12 -2.81 18.89
C LEU A 95 -4.73 -2.72 20.37
N ARG A 96 -4.42 -3.86 21.03
CA ARG A 96 -4.02 -3.88 22.44
C ARG A 96 -2.69 -3.19 22.73
N GLY A 97 -1.80 -3.12 21.73
CA GLY A 97 -0.45 -2.57 21.87
C GLY A 97 -0.24 -1.23 21.17
N SER A 98 -1.25 -0.70 20.46
CA SER A 98 -1.15 0.56 19.73
C SER A 98 -1.72 1.73 20.51
N SER A 99 -1.25 2.92 20.18
CA SER A 99 -1.88 4.17 20.62
C SER A 99 -3.16 4.47 19.81
N ASP A 100 -3.99 5.39 20.30
CA ASP A 100 -5.12 5.92 19.52
C ASP A 100 -4.65 6.75 18.32
N ALA A 101 -3.51 7.43 18.45
CA ALA A 101 -2.86 8.13 17.35
C ALA A 101 -2.46 7.17 16.21
N ASP A 102 -1.87 6.02 16.53
CA ASP A 102 -1.54 5.01 15.52
C ASP A 102 -2.81 4.46 14.85
N LEU A 103 -3.85 4.20 15.63
CA LEU A 103 -5.11 3.73 15.08
C LEU A 103 -5.75 4.79 14.16
N ALA A 104 -5.75 6.06 14.56
CA ALA A 104 -6.30 7.14 13.76
C ALA A 104 -5.55 7.31 12.42
N LEU A 105 -4.22 7.23 12.42
CA LEU A 105 -3.42 7.24 11.19
C LEU A 105 -3.74 6.05 10.28
N ALA A 106 -3.82 4.84 10.85
CA ALA A 106 -4.20 3.64 10.10
C ALA A 106 -5.61 3.76 9.53
N LEU A 107 -6.56 4.31 10.30
CA LEU A 107 -7.92 4.55 9.83
C LEU A 107 -7.97 5.57 8.71
N ALA A 108 -7.29 6.72 8.82
CA ALA A 108 -7.26 7.72 7.76
C ALA A 108 -6.80 7.10 6.42
N ARG A 109 -5.70 6.33 6.43
CA ARG A 109 -5.23 5.61 5.23
C ARG A 109 -6.26 4.61 4.70
N GLU A 110 -6.79 3.73 5.55
CA GLU A 110 -7.66 2.66 5.06
C GLU A 110 -9.06 3.16 4.67
N LEU A 111 -9.54 4.24 5.29
CA LEU A 111 -10.77 4.92 4.85
C LEU A 111 -10.55 5.63 3.51
N SER A 112 -9.39 6.24 3.26
CA SER A 112 -9.07 6.78 1.93
C SER A 112 -9.07 5.68 0.85
N ARG A 113 -8.47 4.52 1.13
CA ARG A 113 -8.54 3.36 0.23
C ARG A 113 -9.98 2.90 -0.03
N ALA A 114 -10.82 2.94 1.00
CA ALA A 114 -12.21 2.55 0.90
C ALA A 114 -13.05 3.60 0.16
N ALA A 115 -12.77 4.88 0.32
CA ALA A 115 -13.44 5.97 -0.38
C ALA A 115 -13.14 5.93 -1.88
N ALA A 116 -11.87 5.66 -2.25
CA ALA A 116 -11.48 5.48 -3.64
C ALA A 116 -12.09 4.22 -4.29
N ASP A 117 -12.37 3.18 -3.50
CA ASP A 117 -12.89 1.85 -3.90
C ASP A 117 -12.42 1.40 -5.29
N LEU A 118 -11.12 1.53 -5.56
CA LEU A 118 -10.60 1.27 -6.91
C LEU A 118 -10.97 -0.15 -7.32
N PRO A 119 -11.35 -0.43 -8.58
CA PRO A 119 -11.74 -1.78 -8.98
C PRO A 119 -10.58 -2.79 -8.94
N MET A 120 -9.33 -2.32 -9.02
CA MET A 120 -8.11 -3.15 -9.05
C MET A 120 -7.03 -2.60 -8.11
N ALA A 121 -5.98 -3.38 -7.84
CA ALA A 121 -4.86 -2.91 -7.03
C ALA A 121 -4.00 -1.98 -7.90
N MET A 122 -3.67 -0.80 -7.39
CA MET A 122 -2.90 0.21 -8.11
C MET A 122 -1.95 0.90 -7.12
N PRO A 123 -0.66 1.09 -7.47
CA PRO A 123 0.27 1.85 -6.64
C PRO A 123 -0.27 3.24 -6.29
N GLU A 124 -0.90 3.91 -7.24
CA GLU A 124 -1.46 5.25 -7.09
C GLU A 124 -2.56 5.29 -6.00
N GLY A 125 -3.31 4.20 -5.82
CA GLY A 125 -4.30 4.11 -4.73
C GLY A 125 -3.65 4.01 -3.35
N ASP A 126 -2.50 3.33 -3.24
CA ASP A 126 -1.74 3.30 -1.98
C ASP A 126 -1.09 4.65 -1.70
N MET A 127 -0.58 5.32 -2.74
CA MET A 127 0.04 6.64 -2.65
C MET A 127 -0.97 7.71 -2.25
N ALA A 128 -2.16 7.74 -2.88
CA ALA A 128 -3.26 8.64 -2.52
C ALA A 128 -3.67 8.46 -1.05
N ALA A 129 -3.84 7.20 -0.62
CA ALA A 129 -4.18 6.92 0.77
C ALA A 129 -3.11 7.35 1.78
N CYS A 130 -1.83 7.25 1.43
CA CYS A 130 -0.75 7.77 2.27
C CYS A 130 -0.68 9.30 2.25
N GLN A 131 -1.04 9.95 1.13
CA GLN A 131 -1.13 11.41 1.04
C GLN A 131 -2.23 11.93 1.97
N ASP A 132 -3.40 11.30 1.99
CA ASP A 132 -4.51 11.65 2.88
C ASP A 132 -4.15 11.39 4.36
N GLU A 133 -3.42 10.31 4.65
CA GLU A 133 -2.84 10.05 5.99
C GLU A 133 -1.95 11.21 6.45
N LEU A 134 -1.09 11.74 5.56
CA LEU A 134 -0.23 12.88 5.86
C LEU A 134 -1.02 14.17 6.05
N GLU A 135 -2.03 14.43 5.22
CA GLU A 135 -2.89 15.60 5.36
C GLU A 135 -3.61 15.58 6.72
N PHE A 136 -4.22 14.45 7.07
CA PHE A 136 -4.80 14.25 8.40
C PHE A 136 -3.78 14.48 9.52
N ALA A 137 -2.57 13.92 9.41
CA ALA A 137 -1.55 14.05 10.45
C ALA A 137 -1.13 15.52 10.67
N VAL A 138 -0.93 16.28 9.59
CA VAL A 138 -0.57 17.70 9.67
C VAL A 138 -1.71 18.52 10.27
N GLU A 139 -2.95 18.32 9.80
CA GLU A 139 -4.13 18.99 10.34
C GLU A 139 -4.32 18.70 11.83
N ARG A 140 -4.22 17.42 12.22
CA ARG A 140 -4.36 17.01 13.62
C ARG A 140 -3.29 17.62 14.52
N SER A 141 -2.05 17.70 14.04
CA SER A 141 -0.96 18.32 14.80
C SER A 141 -1.15 19.82 15.05
N GLY A 142 -2.01 20.50 14.28
CA GLY A 142 -2.39 21.88 14.55
C GLY A 142 -3.49 22.04 15.59
N LEU A 143 -4.12 20.93 16.04
CA LEU A 143 -5.26 20.92 16.96
C LEU A 143 -4.94 20.26 18.32
N ASP A 144 -3.93 19.39 18.37
CA ASP A 144 -3.58 18.60 19.55
C ASP A 144 -2.06 18.60 19.79
N ASP A 145 -1.66 19.23 20.90
CA ASP A 145 -0.27 19.38 21.32
C ASP A 145 0.42 18.04 21.61
N GLU A 146 -0.30 17.06 22.16
CA GLU A 146 0.27 15.74 22.43
C GLU A 146 0.55 15.01 21.11
N PHE A 147 -0.42 15.00 20.20
CA PHE A 147 -0.24 14.43 18.87
C PHE A 147 0.88 15.14 18.11
N ALA A 148 0.93 16.48 18.18
CA ALA A 148 1.99 17.27 17.57
C ALA A 148 3.37 16.87 18.09
N ARG A 149 3.54 16.75 19.42
CA ARG A 149 4.79 16.31 20.05
C ARG A 149 5.20 14.91 19.59
N LEU A 150 4.26 13.96 19.53
CA LEU A 150 4.51 12.60 19.06
C LEU A 150 4.95 12.57 17.59
N LEU A 151 4.24 13.28 16.72
CA LEU A 151 4.56 13.38 15.29
C LEU A 151 5.92 14.04 15.06
N ARG A 152 6.26 15.09 15.82
CA ARG A 152 7.58 15.73 15.78
C ARG A 152 8.69 14.79 16.20
N ALA A 153 8.48 14.02 17.27
CA ALA A 153 9.46 13.03 17.71
C ALA A 153 9.70 11.96 16.63
N ALA A 154 8.64 11.48 15.98
CA ALA A 154 8.72 10.54 14.86
C ALA A 154 9.46 11.12 13.64
N TYR A 155 9.16 12.37 13.27
CA TYR A 155 9.86 13.10 12.19
C TYR A 155 11.36 13.29 12.49
N ALA A 156 11.70 13.74 13.71
CA ALA A 156 13.09 13.95 14.11
C ALA A 156 13.88 12.62 14.12
N GLU A 157 13.23 11.54 14.55
CA GLU A 157 13.81 10.20 14.50
C GLU A 157 14.00 9.71 13.06
N ALA A 158 13.03 9.94 12.17
CA ALA A 158 13.19 9.64 10.74
C ALA A 158 14.36 10.42 10.14
N ALA A 159 14.52 11.71 10.47
CA ALA A 159 15.63 12.53 10.00
C ALA A 159 16.99 11.99 10.47
N ARG A 160 17.10 11.54 11.73
CA ARG A 160 18.31 10.89 12.25
C ARG A 160 18.64 9.59 11.51
N ARG A 161 17.64 8.75 11.24
CA ARG A 161 17.82 7.50 10.48
C ARG A 161 18.24 7.76 9.04
N ASP A 162 17.60 8.71 8.37
CA ASP A 162 17.93 9.10 6.99
C ASP A 162 19.36 9.66 6.90
N GLU A 163 19.79 10.54 7.81
CA GLU A 163 21.17 11.04 7.83
C GLU A 163 22.17 9.91 8.09
N THR A 164 21.85 8.98 8.99
CA THR A 164 22.69 7.81 9.27
C THR A 164 22.83 6.92 8.03
N ALA A 165 21.71 6.65 7.33
CA ALA A 165 21.70 5.86 6.11
C ALA A 165 22.47 6.54 4.97
N ARG A 166 22.30 7.85 4.80
CA ARG A 166 23.04 8.66 3.81
C ARG A 166 24.53 8.73 4.12
N ALA A 167 24.92 8.86 5.39
CA ALA A 167 26.31 8.82 5.80
C ALA A 167 26.94 7.44 5.51
N ALA A 168 26.22 6.35 5.78
CA ALA A 168 26.66 5.00 5.42
C ALA A 168 26.78 4.83 3.90
N HIS A 169 25.82 5.34 3.13
CA HIS A 169 25.84 5.32 1.67
C HIS A 169 27.05 6.09 1.11
N ARG A 170 27.32 7.31 1.59
CA ARG A 170 28.49 8.10 1.18
C ARG A 170 29.81 7.37 1.46
N ARG A 171 29.91 6.71 2.62
CA ARG A 171 31.09 5.89 2.97
C ARG A 171 31.25 4.69 2.04
N ALA A 172 30.16 3.99 1.71
CA ALA A 172 30.19 2.86 0.79
C ALA A 172 30.51 3.29 -0.64
N ALA A 173 29.92 4.38 -1.13
CA ALA A 173 30.19 4.92 -2.46
C ALA A 173 31.65 5.37 -2.63
N ALA A 174 32.29 5.89 -1.57
CA ALA A 174 33.70 6.27 -1.59
C ALA A 174 34.67 5.06 -1.75
N LEU A 175 34.19 3.84 -1.54
CA LEU A 175 34.96 2.61 -1.74
C LEU A 175 34.80 2.02 -3.14
N LEU A 176 33.89 2.57 -3.96
CA LEU A 176 33.65 2.09 -5.32
C LEU A 176 34.63 2.69 -6.33
N PRO A 177 35.02 1.94 -7.39
CA PRO A 177 35.74 2.49 -8.52
C PRO A 177 34.99 3.65 -9.19
N ALA A 178 35.72 4.58 -9.78
CA ALA A 178 35.13 5.70 -10.51
C ALA A 178 34.21 5.19 -11.64
N GLY A 179 32.93 5.58 -11.60
CA GLY A 179 31.92 5.18 -12.58
C GLY A 179 30.99 4.05 -12.14
N GLU A 180 31.23 3.42 -10.99
CA GLU A 180 30.29 2.46 -10.40
C GLU A 180 29.31 3.15 -9.44
N GLY A 181 28.01 2.98 -9.71
CA GLY A 181 26.94 3.45 -8.84
C GLY A 181 26.60 2.42 -7.77
N LEU A 182 26.36 2.88 -6.54
CA LEU A 182 25.80 2.03 -5.49
C LEU A 182 24.27 2.19 -5.51
N ASP A 183 23.54 1.18 -5.95
CA ASP A 183 22.09 1.16 -5.82
C ASP A 183 21.75 0.47 -4.49
N LEU A 184 21.59 1.25 -3.42
CA LEU A 184 21.16 0.70 -2.13
C LEU A 184 19.64 0.57 -2.13
N PRO A 185 19.10 -0.55 -1.59
CA PRO A 185 17.67 -0.67 -1.41
C PRO A 185 17.18 0.49 -0.51
N PRO A 186 15.97 1.00 -0.76
CA PRO A 186 15.37 2.03 0.09
C PRO A 186 15.30 1.54 1.54
N ALA A 187 15.39 2.47 2.48
CA ALA A 187 15.24 2.14 3.90
C ALA A 187 13.90 1.44 4.13
N ALA A 188 13.91 0.34 4.87
CA ALA A 188 12.70 -0.39 5.20
C ALA A 188 11.71 0.53 5.94
N LEU A 189 10.43 0.47 5.58
CA LEU A 189 9.41 1.25 6.24
C LEU A 189 9.23 0.82 7.71
N PRO A 190 9.06 1.78 8.63
CA PRO A 190 8.74 1.48 10.02
C PRO A 190 7.43 0.72 10.12
N ARG A 191 7.31 -0.11 11.16
CA ARG A 191 6.08 -0.87 11.44
C ARG A 191 5.06 -0.07 12.25
N GLY A 192 5.49 0.95 13.01
CA GLY A 192 4.59 1.85 13.73
C GLY A 192 3.97 2.88 12.78
N GLU A 193 2.70 3.24 13.01
CA GLU A 193 1.99 4.14 12.12
C GLU A 193 2.51 5.58 12.27
N LEU A 194 2.70 6.05 13.51
CA LEU A 194 3.34 7.35 13.79
C LEU A 194 4.76 7.44 13.20
N GLU A 195 5.56 6.38 13.35
CA GLU A 195 6.93 6.35 12.84
C GLU A 195 6.96 6.44 11.31
N ARG A 196 6.05 5.73 10.65
CA ARG A 196 5.91 5.75 9.20
C ARG A 196 5.42 7.11 8.72
N ALA A 197 4.43 7.72 9.38
CA ALA A 197 3.98 9.08 9.09
C ALA A 197 5.13 10.10 9.24
N GLY A 198 5.94 10.00 10.29
CA GLY A 198 7.13 10.82 10.47
C GLY A 198 8.15 10.68 9.34
N GLN A 199 8.39 9.45 8.86
CA GLN A 199 9.25 9.20 7.70
C GLN A 199 8.66 9.74 6.40
N PHE A 200 7.36 9.56 6.19
CA PHE A 200 6.67 10.06 5.02
C PHE A 200 6.65 11.60 4.97
N LEU A 201 6.46 12.28 6.10
CA LEU A 201 6.60 13.74 6.19
C LEU A 201 8.03 14.20 5.83
N LEU A 202 9.06 13.50 6.31
CA LEU A 202 10.45 13.82 5.96
C LEU A 202 10.69 13.71 4.45
N LEU A 203 10.24 12.62 3.84
CA LEU A 203 10.39 12.40 2.41
C LEU A 203 9.60 13.45 1.62
N PHE A 204 8.33 13.66 1.96
CA PHE A 204 7.45 14.60 1.26
C PHE A 204 7.93 16.06 1.36
N ALA A 205 8.46 16.47 2.51
CA ALA A 205 9.05 17.80 2.70
C ALA A 205 10.30 18.01 1.82
N ARG A 206 11.08 16.95 1.62
CA ARG A 206 12.28 16.98 0.77
C ARG A 206 11.89 16.99 -0.70
N ASP A 207 11.12 15.98 -1.11
CA ASP A 207 10.69 15.74 -2.49
C ASP A 207 9.48 14.78 -2.48
N PRO A 208 8.28 15.22 -2.94
CA PRO A 208 7.11 14.35 -3.07
C PRO A 208 7.38 13.05 -3.84
N ASP A 209 8.25 13.07 -4.85
CA ASP A 209 8.58 11.87 -5.63
C ASP A 209 9.30 10.81 -4.79
N GLU A 210 10.16 11.23 -3.86
CA GLU A 210 10.81 10.30 -2.92
C GLU A 210 9.80 9.65 -1.98
N PHE A 211 8.76 10.39 -1.57
CA PHE A 211 7.66 9.83 -0.79
C PHE A 211 6.87 8.80 -1.59
N TYR A 212 6.41 9.14 -2.80
CA TYR A 212 5.63 8.21 -3.63
C TYR A 212 6.43 6.96 -3.99
N TRP A 213 7.72 7.12 -4.30
CA TRP A 213 8.62 5.99 -4.51
C TRP A 213 8.74 5.10 -3.27
N SER A 214 8.86 5.69 -2.08
CA SER A 214 8.94 4.93 -0.83
C SER A 214 7.65 4.16 -0.53
N VAL A 215 6.48 4.74 -0.81
CA VAL A 215 5.19 4.03 -0.70
C VAL A 215 5.17 2.86 -1.68
N GLU A 216 5.53 3.11 -2.93
CA GLU A 216 5.51 2.10 -3.99
C GLU A 216 6.41 0.88 -3.69
N LYS A 217 7.58 1.11 -3.09
CA LYS A 217 8.53 0.04 -2.74
C LYS A 217 8.20 -0.62 -1.40
N GLY A 218 7.58 0.11 -0.49
CA GLY A 218 7.28 -0.36 0.85
C GLY A 218 6.04 -1.24 0.97
N VAL A 219 5.12 -1.18 0.00
CA VAL A 219 3.88 -1.97 0.01
C VAL A 219 4.01 -3.20 -0.91
N PRO A 220 3.87 -4.43 -0.39
CA PRO A 220 3.80 -5.64 -1.20
C PRO A 220 2.61 -5.57 -2.17
N ARG A 221 2.87 -5.81 -3.46
CA ARG A 221 1.86 -5.72 -4.51
C ARG A 221 1.43 -7.10 -4.99
N PRO A 222 0.12 -7.30 -5.25
CA PRO A 222 -0.32 -8.50 -5.92
C PRO A 222 0.19 -8.49 -7.37
N ALA A 223 0.38 -9.68 -7.94
CA ALA A 223 0.93 -9.84 -9.28
C ALA A 223 0.05 -9.25 -10.41
N ASP A 224 -1.17 -8.85 -10.09
CA ASP A 224 -2.13 -8.22 -11.01
C ASP A 224 -2.29 -6.71 -10.80
N ALA A 225 -1.44 -6.08 -9.97
CA ALA A 225 -1.42 -4.63 -9.83
C ALA A 225 -0.95 -3.96 -11.13
N VAL A 226 -1.59 -2.85 -11.50
CA VAL A 226 -1.30 -2.10 -12.73
C VAL A 226 -1.19 -0.61 -12.40
N ARG A 227 -0.20 0.08 -13.00
CA ARG A 227 -0.05 1.54 -12.87
C ARG A 227 -1.06 2.26 -13.77
N LEU A 228 -1.59 3.39 -13.30
CA LEU A 228 -2.61 4.14 -14.03
C LEU A 228 -2.07 4.63 -15.37
N GLY A 229 -0.88 5.25 -15.39
CA GLY A 229 -0.28 5.75 -16.62
C GLY A 229 -0.03 4.65 -17.65
N GLU A 230 0.45 3.48 -17.22
CA GLU A 230 0.63 2.32 -18.12
C GLU A 230 -0.71 1.84 -18.72
N LEU A 231 -1.77 1.87 -17.91
CA LEU A 231 -3.11 1.49 -18.33
C LEU A 231 -3.70 2.50 -19.30
N GLU A 232 -3.51 3.80 -19.05
CA GLU A 232 -3.95 4.88 -19.93
C GLU A 232 -3.24 4.83 -21.28
N ASP A 233 -1.91 4.75 -21.28
CA ASP A 233 -1.12 4.59 -22.51
C ASP A 233 -1.56 3.36 -23.31
N PHE A 234 -1.83 2.25 -22.62
CA PHE A 234 -2.30 1.02 -23.25
C PHE A 234 -3.71 1.18 -23.83
N MET A 235 -4.60 1.86 -23.12
CA MET A 235 -5.97 2.11 -23.56
C MET A 235 -6.05 3.10 -24.71
N ASP A 236 -5.26 4.17 -24.68
CA ASP A 236 -5.20 5.16 -25.76
C ASP A 236 -4.63 4.56 -27.04
N ARG A 237 -3.64 3.67 -26.89
CA ARG A 237 -3.00 3.01 -28.03
C ARG A 237 -3.90 1.96 -28.71
N TYR A 238 -4.68 1.21 -27.95
CA TYR A 238 -5.35 0.01 -28.45
C TYR A 238 -6.87 0.03 -28.33
N GLY A 239 -7.44 0.85 -27.44
CA GLY A 239 -8.87 1.08 -27.23
C GLY A 239 -9.80 -0.08 -27.65
N PRO A 240 -10.65 0.11 -28.67
CA PRO A 240 -11.64 -0.90 -29.08
C PRO A 240 -11.05 -2.24 -29.56
N ASP A 241 -9.75 -2.30 -29.90
CA ASP A 241 -9.11 -3.48 -30.47
C ASP A 241 -8.76 -4.57 -29.44
N PHE A 242 -9.08 -4.38 -28.15
CA PHE A 242 -8.83 -5.40 -27.12
C PHE A 242 -9.46 -6.76 -27.43
N GLY A 243 -10.53 -6.79 -28.24
CA GLY A 243 -11.18 -8.04 -28.69
C GLY A 243 -10.27 -8.93 -29.54
N SER A 244 -9.29 -8.34 -30.23
CA SER A 244 -8.30 -9.08 -31.03
C SER A 244 -7.15 -9.66 -30.20
N ALA A 245 -7.05 -9.26 -28.92
CA ALA A 245 -5.96 -9.67 -28.05
C ALA A 245 -6.06 -11.16 -27.71
N ARG A 246 -4.94 -11.87 -27.85
CA ARG A 246 -4.82 -13.31 -27.54
C ARG A 246 -3.90 -13.52 -26.35
N LEU A 247 -4.27 -14.41 -25.44
CA LEU A 247 -3.34 -14.87 -24.41
C LEU A 247 -2.32 -15.84 -25.01
N GLY A 248 -1.05 -15.66 -24.66
CA GLY A 248 0.03 -16.57 -25.02
C GLY A 248 -0.06 -17.92 -24.30
N PRO A 249 0.87 -18.84 -24.59
CA PRO A 249 0.94 -20.14 -23.92
C PRO A 249 0.92 -19.99 -22.39
N SER A 250 0.07 -20.79 -21.74
CA SER A 250 -0.14 -20.77 -20.28
C SER A 250 -0.57 -19.42 -19.70
N GLY A 251 -1.06 -18.47 -20.52
CA GLY A 251 -1.54 -17.17 -20.05
C GLY A 251 -0.46 -16.23 -19.51
N ARG A 252 0.83 -16.50 -19.77
CA ARG A 252 1.96 -15.72 -19.23
C ARG A 252 2.13 -14.33 -19.82
N TYR A 253 1.58 -14.08 -21.01
CA TYR A 253 1.58 -12.77 -21.65
C TYR A 253 0.32 -12.61 -22.50
N ALA A 254 -0.09 -11.37 -22.70
CA ALA A 254 -1.08 -10.99 -23.70
C ALA A 254 -0.37 -10.58 -25.01
N ARG A 255 -0.98 -10.88 -26.16
CA ARG A 255 -0.51 -10.46 -27.48
C ARG A 255 -1.54 -9.58 -28.15
N LEU A 256 -1.14 -8.36 -28.50
CA LEU A 256 -1.96 -7.36 -29.18
C LEU A 256 -1.07 -6.50 -30.10
N GLY A 257 -1.51 -6.27 -31.35
CA GLY A 257 -0.73 -5.51 -32.33
C GLY A 257 0.71 -6.03 -32.52
N GLY A 258 0.92 -7.34 -32.49
CA GLY A 258 2.23 -7.98 -32.65
C GLY A 258 3.17 -7.90 -31.43
N ARG A 259 2.79 -7.19 -30.36
CA ARG A 259 3.59 -6.99 -29.15
C ARG A 259 3.13 -7.88 -27.99
N ARG A 260 4.02 -8.13 -27.02
CA ARG A 260 3.72 -8.86 -25.78
C ARG A 260 3.51 -7.87 -24.64
N TYR A 261 2.51 -8.13 -23.82
CA TYR A 261 2.13 -7.32 -22.66
C TYR A 261 1.92 -8.18 -21.43
N ASP A 262 1.97 -7.56 -20.26
CA ASP A 262 1.51 -8.18 -19.04
C ASP A 262 0.01 -8.55 -19.17
N PRO A 263 -0.39 -9.80 -18.84
CA PRO A 263 -1.80 -10.18 -18.84
C PRO A 263 -2.70 -9.32 -17.94
N ALA A 264 -2.18 -8.79 -16.83
CA ALA A 264 -2.91 -7.92 -15.91
C ALA A 264 -3.39 -6.65 -16.60
N LEU A 265 -2.54 -6.02 -17.42
CA LEU A 265 -2.85 -4.81 -18.18
C LEU A 265 -4.03 -5.02 -19.14
N LEU A 266 -4.04 -6.14 -19.89
CA LEU A 266 -5.15 -6.47 -20.78
C LEU A 266 -6.45 -6.74 -20.00
N ARG A 267 -6.37 -7.45 -18.86
CA ARG A 267 -7.55 -7.74 -18.03
C ARG A 267 -8.13 -6.45 -17.42
N ALA A 268 -7.28 -5.58 -16.90
CA ALA A 268 -7.64 -4.26 -16.38
C ALA A 268 -8.34 -3.41 -17.45
N ALA A 269 -7.72 -3.28 -18.63
CA ALA A 269 -8.27 -2.51 -19.74
C ALA A 269 -9.66 -3.01 -20.17
N ARG A 270 -9.84 -4.33 -20.32
CA ARG A 270 -11.14 -4.93 -20.67
C ARG A 270 -12.22 -4.63 -19.62
N ARG A 271 -11.88 -4.73 -18.34
CA ARG A 271 -12.82 -4.43 -17.25
C ARG A 271 -13.27 -2.97 -17.26
N LEU A 272 -12.38 -2.04 -17.63
CA LEU A 272 -12.69 -0.61 -17.63
C LEU A 272 -13.51 -0.15 -18.83
N VAL A 273 -13.42 -0.82 -19.98
CA VAL A 273 -14.25 -0.48 -21.16
C VAL A 273 -15.74 -0.52 -20.82
N GLU A 274 -16.17 -1.47 -19.98
CA GLU A 274 -17.57 -1.63 -19.59
C GLU A 274 -18.01 -0.67 -18.47
N SER A 275 -17.07 -0.12 -17.70
CA SER A 275 -17.36 0.55 -16.42
C SER A 275 -17.12 2.06 -16.40
N GLY A 276 -16.83 2.70 -17.54
CA GLY A 276 -16.58 4.16 -17.64
C GLY A 276 -15.11 4.56 -17.76
N GLY A 277 -14.20 3.64 -18.07
CA GLY A 277 -12.83 3.93 -18.50
C GLY A 277 -11.87 4.39 -17.40
N ALA A 278 -10.67 4.82 -17.81
CA ALA A 278 -9.62 5.30 -16.91
C ALA A 278 -9.97 6.64 -16.23
N ALA A 279 -10.88 7.43 -16.83
CA ALA A 279 -11.34 8.70 -16.26
C ALA A 279 -11.96 8.54 -14.87
N ARG A 280 -12.74 7.47 -14.64
CA ARG A 280 -13.29 7.17 -13.31
C ARG A 280 -12.24 6.76 -12.30
N LEU A 281 -11.14 6.15 -12.74
CA LEU A 281 -10.02 5.87 -11.85
C LEU A 281 -9.35 7.17 -11.41
N ARG A 282 -9.13 8.12 -12.34
CA ARG A 282 -8.62 9.46 -11.98
C ARG A 282 -9.57 10.19 -11.02
N GLU A 283 -10.87 10.16 -11.31
CA GLU A 283 -11.87 10.78 -10.43
C GLU A 283 -11.83 10.17 -9.02
N ALA A 284 -11.74 8.84 -8.92
CA ALA A 284 -11.64 8.13 -7.64
C ALA A 284 -10.32 8.37 -6.89
N LEU A 285 -9.21 8.59 -7.60
CA LEU A 285 -7.94 9.01 -7.01
C LEU A 285 -7.95 10.50 -6.59
N GLY A 286 -8.94 11.27 -7.04
CA GLY A 286 -9.12 12.66 -6.66
C GLY A 286 -7.94 13.55 -7.06
N PRO A 287 -7.57 14.55 -6.24
CA PRO A 287 -6.49 15.49 -6.53
C PRO A 287 -5.09 14.94 -6.18
N PHE A 288 -4.95 13.63 -6.02
CA PHE A 288 -3.68 12.94 -5.83
C PHE A 288 -2.64 13.33 -6.90
N ASP A 289 -1.38 13.53 -6.49
CA ASP A 289 -0.22 13.82 -7.37
C ASP A 289 -0.44 15.01 -8.34
N THR A 290 -1.38 15.88 -8.01
CA THR A 290 -1.70 17.10 -8.77
C THR A 290 -1.86 18.27 -7.80
N VAL A 291 -2.97 19.02 -7.87
CA VAL A 291 -3.23 20.17 -7.00
C VAL A 291 -3.29 19.80 -5.51
N GLY A 292 -3.64 18.56 -5.17
CA GLY A 292 -3.65 18.08 -3.80
C GLY A 292 -2.25 17.90 -3.24
N ALA A 293 -1.31 17.40 -4.04
CA ALA A 293 0.09 17.24 -3.64
C ALA A 293 0.75 18.62 -3.39
N ASP A 294 0.49 19.59 -4.27
CA ASP A 294 0.96 20.97 -4.10
C ASP A 294 0.41 21.63 -2.83
N ALA A 295 -0.90 21.47 -2.56
CA ALA A 295 -1.54 21.99 -1.36
C ALA A 295 -0.97 21.35 -0.08
N LEU A 296 -0.80 20.02 -0.08
CA LEU A 296 -0.20 19.31 1.03
C LEU A 296 1.26 19.75 1.24
N ARG A 297 2.01 19.99 0.16
CA ARG A 297 3.41 20.42 0.24
C ARG A 297 3.54 21.76 0.95
N VAL A 298 2.61 22.70 0.70
CA VAL A 298 2.55 23.96 1.44
C VAL A 298 2.30 23.68 2.93
N LYS A 299 1.28 22.90 3.28
CA LYS A 299 0.96 22.55 4.67
C LYS A 299 2.14 21.87 5.39
N VAL A 300 2.78 20.90 4.74
CA VAL A 300 3.94 20.17 5.28
C VAL A 300 5.13 21.11 5.47
N ASN A 301 5.43 21.98 4.51
CA ASN A 301 6.55 22.93 4.64
C ASN A 301 6.29 23.98 5.73
N ASP A 302 5.06 24.47 5.85
CA ASP A 302 4.67 25.36 6.95
C ASP A 302 4.81 24.66 8.30
N TRP A 303 4.35 23.42 8.39
CA TRP A 303 4.52 22.59 9.57
C TRP A 303 6.01 22.39 9.88
N VAL A 304 6.85 21.99 8.94
CA VAL A 304 8.30 21.80 9.17
C VAL A 304 8.96 23.10 9.66
N ARG A 305 8.60 24.25 9.07
CA ARG A 305 9.15 25.57 9.44
C ARG A 305 8.67 26.12 10.77
N ALA A 306 7.44 25.80 11.18
CA ALA A 306 6.87 26.21 12.45
C ALA A 306 7.50 25.49 13.67
N ALA A 307 8.53 24.66 13.45
CA ALA A 307 9.29 24.06 14.53
C ALA A 307 10.11 25.13 15.28
N PRO A 308 9.98 25.24 16.62
CA PRO A 308 10.89 26.04 17.44
C PRO A 308 12.32 25.48 17.43
#